data_AF-A0A6A4I4I9-F1
#
_entry.id   AF-A0A6A4I4I9-F1
#
_cell.length_a   1.000
_cell.length_b   1.000
_cell.length_c   1.000
_cell.angle_alpha   90.00
_cell.angle_beta   90.00
_cell.angle_gamma   90.00
#
_symmetry.space_group_name_H-M   'P 1'
#
loop_
_entity.id
_entity.type
_entity.pdbx_description
1 polymer ?
#
loop_
_entity_poly.entity_id
_entity_poly.type
_entity_poly.pdbx_seq_one_letter_code
_entity_poly.pdbx_strand_id
1 'polypeptide(L)'
;MPLSKLGVTVDNAFISTKPRSEFGYGTCPSESLEISQNLQLAEKEHEDYETELHELQMRILSIKFQKKRLEDYIRSLRTPIRKLPNELFLRIFLFCCGDNDGRFGVPNVIVIGAVCTRWRELVNSCSQIWTRFAVDF
;
A
#
# COMPACT_ATOMS: atom_id res chain seq x y z
N MET A 1 17.00 -17.70 3.45
CA MET A 1 16.11 -18.63 4.18
C MET A 1 16.80 -19.99 4.25
N PRO A 2 16.67 -20.79 5.32
CA PRO A 2 15.79 -20.65 6.48
C PRO A 2 16.51 -20.69 7.85
N LEU A 3 15.78 -20.17 8.83
CA LEU A 3 15.98 -20.31 10.28
C LEU A 3 15.60 -21.74 10.71
N SER A 4 16.39 -22.37 11.57
CA SER A 4 15.87 -23.23 12.65
C SER A 4 16.98 -23.72 13.58
N LYS A 5 16.61 -23.87 14.84
CA LYS A 5 17.30 -24.59 15.95
C LYS A 5 18.20 -23.75 16.85
N LEU A 6 17.59 -23.23 17.91
CA LEU A 6 18.13 -23.48 19.25
C LEU A 6 16.97 -23.62 20.24
N GLY A 7 16.39 -24.81 20.27
CA GLY A 7 15.57 -25.22 21.40
C GLY A 7 16.52 -25.58 22.54
N VAL A 8 16.64 -24.70 23.52
CA VAL A 8 17.28 -25.03 24.79
C VAL A 8 16.21 -25.68 25.65
N THR A 9 16.24 -27.01 25.70
CA THR A 9 15.48 -27.82 26.66
C THR A 9 16.04 -27.52 28.04
N VAL A 10 15.30 -26.79 28.87
CA VAL A 10 15.64 -26.61 30.28
C VAL A 10 14.92 -27.70 31.07
N ASP A 11 15.70 -28.65 31.58
CA ASP A 11 15.22 -29.73 32.43
C ASP A 11 14.71 -29.19 33.77
N ASN A 12 13.39 -29.11 33.90
CA ASN A 12 12.66 -28.60 35.08
C ASN A 12 12.70 -29.54 36.31
N ALA A 13 13.52 -30.60 36.31
CA ALA A 13 13.48 -31.65 37.33
C ALA A 13 14.45 -31.43 38.51
N PHE A 14 15.33 -30.41 38.48
CA PHE A 14 16.35 -30.23 39.53
C PHE A 14 16.05 -29.10 40.54
N ILE A 15 14.91 -28.41 40.42
CA ILE A 15 14.57 -27.25 41.27
C ILE A 15 13.74 -27.65 42.51
N SER A 16 13.36 -28.92 42.66
CA SER A 16 12.66 -29.40 43.84
C SER A 16 13.57 -30.23 44.73
N THR A 17 14.44 -29.58 45.51
CA THR A 17 14.89 -30.08 46.83
C THR A 17 15.91 -29.12 47.46
N LYS A 18 15.42 -28.04 48.08
CA LYS A 18 16.14 -27.44 49.22
C LYS A 18 15.15 -26.75 50.17
N PRO A 19 15.12 -27.10 51.47
CA PRO A 19 14.17 -26.55 52.42
C PRO A 19 14.41 -25.05 52.61
N ARG A 20 13.32 -24.30 52.45
CA ARG A 20 13.26 -22.84 52.40
C ARG A 20 13.13 -22.26 53.81
N SER A 21 14.12 -22.50 54.69
CA SER A 21 13.97 -22.19 56.13
C SER A 21 15.04 -21.29 56.78
N GLU A 22 16.00 -20.68 56.07
CA GLU A 22 17.03 -19.87 56.77
C GLU A 22 17.42 -18.51 56.16
N PHE A 23 16.80 -18.04 55.09
CA PHE A 23 17.00 -16.65 54.63
C PHE A 23 15.73 -15.84 54.84
N GLY A 24 15.44 -15.57 56.11
CA GLY A 24 14.59 -14.46 56.53
C GLY A 24 15.31 -13.13 56.29
N TYR A 25 15.55 -12.77 55.04
CA TYR A 25 15.71 -11.38 54.67
C TYR A 25 14.33 -10.93 54.23
N GLY A 26 13.55 -10.45 55.20
CA GLY A 26 12.44 -9.58 54.87
C GLY A 26 13.04 -8.42 54.08
N THR A 27 12.74 -8.36 52.78
CA THR A 27 13.07 -7.21 51.95
C THR A 27 12.65 -5.98 52.75
N CYS A 28 13.58 -5.07 53.02
CA CYS A 28 13.24 -3.86 53.75
C CYS A 28 12.11 -3.18 52.97
N PRO A 29 11.00 -2.74 53.62
CA PRO A 29 9.87 -2.14 52.90
C PRO A 29 10.29 -0.99 51.97
N SER A 30 11.40 -0.31 52.28
CA SER A 30 12.01 0.73 51.45
C SER A 30 12.56 0.20 50.12
N GLU A 31 13.30 -0.90 50.13
CA GLU A 31 13.91 -1.48 48.91
C GLU A 31 12.84 -2.06 47.98
N SER A 32 11.81 -2.71 48.55
CA SER A 32 10.68 -3.20 47.76
C SER A 32 9.91 -2.07 47.10
N LEU A 33 9.76 -0.93 47.77
CA LEU A 33 9.07 0.24 47.23
C LEU A 33 9.87 0.90 46.10
N GLU A 34 11.18 1.06 46.27
CA GLU A 34 12.08 1.61 45.24
C GLU A 34 12.11 0.73 43.98
N ILE A 35 12.15 -0.59 44.13
CA ILE A 35 12.09 -1.53 43.00
C ILE A 35 10.75 -1.39 42.26
N SER A 36 9.63 -1.34 42.97
CA SER A 36 8.31 -1.18 42.35
C SER A 36 8.16 0.15 41.60
N GLN A 37 8.71 1.24 42.16
CA GLN A 37 8.69 2.55 41.51
C GLN A 37 9.53 2.57 40.23
N ASN A 38 10.73 2.01 40.27
CA ASN A 38 11.59 1.90 39.10
C ASN A 38 10.96 1.02 38.01
N LEU A 39 10.28 -0.06 38.41
CA LEU A 39 9.55 -0.92 37.47
C LEU A 39 8.42 -0.15 36.78
N GLN A 40 7.61 0.59 37.52
CA GLN A 40 6.53 1.41 36.95
C GLN A 40 7.05 2.49 36.00
N LEU A 41 8.19 3.11 36.33
CA LEU A 41 8.81 4.09 35.45
C LEU A 41 9.28 3.43 34.14
N ALA A 42 9.95 2.28 34.22
CA ALA A 42 10.42 1.54 33.06
C ALA A 42 9.27 1.02 32.18
N GLU A 43 8.18 0.56 32.79
CA GLU A 43 6.97 0.13 32.07
C GLU A 43 6.32 1.29 31.31
N LYS A 44 6.27 2.48 31.94
CA LYS A 44 5.76 3.68 31.29
C LYS A 44 6.64 4.12 30.12
N GLU A 45 7.96 4.18 30.31
CA GLU A 45 8.89 4.51 29.23
C GLU A 45 8.78 3.52 28.06
N HIS A 46 8.59 2.23 28.36
CA HIS A 46 8.36 1.22 27.34
C HIS A 46 7.08 1.47 26.55
N GLU A 47 5.97 1.82 27.22
CA GLU A 47 4.71 2.18 26.55
C GLU A 47 4.89 3.43 25.67
N ASP A 48 5.57 4.46 26.18
CA ASP A 48 5.86 5.68 25.43
C ASP A 48 6.65 5.36 24.15
N TYR A 49 7.69 4.52 24.22
CA TYR A 49 8.46 4.09 23.04
C TYR A 49 7.64 3.28 22.04
N GLU A 50 6.76 2.39 22.50
CA GLU A 50 5.86 1.64 21.62
C GLU A 50 4.91 2.59 20.87
N THR A 51 4.40 3.62 21.53
CA THR A 51 3.57 4.63 20.87
C THR A 51 4.36 5.40 19.80
N GLU A 52 5.56 5.88 20.11
CA GLU A 52 6.42 6.59 19.15
C GLU A 52 6.78 5.69 17.96
N LEU A 53 7.11 4.43 18.21
CA LEU A 53 7.40 3.44 17.19
C LEU A 53 6.21 3.24 16.26
N HIS A 54 4.99 3.14 16.81
CA HIS A 54 3.78 3.03 16.03
C HIS A 54 3.56 4.27 15.14
N GLU A 55 3.70 5.47 15.70
CA GLU A 55 3.56 6.73 14.94
C GLU A 55 4.56 6.83 13.79
N LEU A 56 5.83 6.50 14.06
CA LEU A 56 6.88 6.51 13.04
C LEU A 56 6.60 5.49 11.94
N GLN A 57 6.12 4.28 12.28
CA GLN A 57 5.72 3.29 11.30
C GLN A 57 4.58 3.80 10.40
N MET A 58 3.56 4.43 10.99
CA MET A 58 2.46 5.03 10.23
C MET A 58 2.96 6.13 9.29
N ARG A 59 3.92 6.94 9.73
CA ARG A 59 4.54 7.99 8.91
C ARG A 59 5.35 7.41 7.75
N ILE A 60 6.11 6.34 7.99
CA ILE A 60 6.84 5.61 6.95
C ILE A 60 5.88 5.07 5.88
N LEU A 61 4.76 4.45 6.30
CA LEU A 61 3.77 3.92 5.39
C LEU A 61 3.13 5.02 4.54
N SER A 62 2.76 6.14 5.15
CA SER A 62 2.22 7.31 4.45
C SER A 62 3.21 7.84 3.40
N ILE A 63 4.47 8.04 3.77
CA ILE A 63 5.50 8.53 2.84
C ILE A 63 5.74 7.53 1.70
N LYS A 64 5.82 6.22 1.99
CA LYS A 64 5.94 5.18 0.95
C LYS A 64 4.77 5.23 -0.03
N PHE A 65 3.55 5.42 0.46
CA PHE A 65 2.37 5.53 -0.38
C PHE A 65 2.43 6.78 -1.27
N GLN A 66 2.77 7.95 -0.71
CA GLN A 66 2.91 9.18 -1.50
C GLN A 66 4.00 9.07 -2.57
N LYS A 67 5.14 8.47 -2.23
CA LYS A 67 6.23 8.21 -3.19
C LYS A 67 5.75 7.36 -4.36
N LYS A 68 5.08 6.23 -4.08
CA LYS A 68 4.56 5.34 -5.12
C LYS A 68 3.57 6.06 -6.04
N ARG A 69 2.64 6.85 -5.46
CA ARG A 69 1.69 7.67 -6.25
C ARG A 69 2.42 8.63 -7.19
N LEU A 70 3.46 9.29 -6.71
CA LEU A 70 4.24 10.22 -7.53
C LEU A 70 5.00 9.49 -8.64
N GLU A 71 5.59 8.34 -8.35
CA GLU A 71 6.26 7.49 -9.34
C GLU A 71 5.30 7.04 -10.45
N ASP A 72 4.10 6.59 -10.09
CA ASP A 72 3.06 6.20 -11.05
C ASP A 72 2.59 7.40 -11.89
N TYR A 73 2.47 8.58 -11.28
CA TYR A 73 2.14 9.81 -12.01
C TYR A 73 3.25 10.21 -13.00
N ILE A 74 4.52 10.19 -12.59
CA ILE A 74 5.67 10.48 -13.47
C ILE A 74 5.73 9.46 -14.61
N ARG A 75 5.51 8.17 -14.32
CA ARG A 75 5.42 7.12 -15.34
C ARG A 75 4.30 7.43 -16.33
N SER A 76 3.13 7.84 -15.84
CA SER A 76 1.99 8.23 -16.69
C SER A 76 2.33 9.41 -17.60
N LEU A 77 3.11 10.40 -17.14
CA LEU A 77 3.56 11.54 -17.93
C LEU A 77 4.55 11.14 -19.02
N ARG A 78 5.38 10.13 -18.76
CA ARG A 78 6.34 9.60 -19.73
C ARG A 78 5.72 8.70 -20.78
N THR A 79 4.44 8.33 -20.65
CA THR A 79 3.78 7.46 -21.62
C THR A 79 3.79 8.08 -23.03
N PRO A 80 4.22 7.33 -24.06
CA PRO A 80 4.30 7.84 -25.43
C PRO A 80 2.98 8.39 -25.96
N ILE A 81 1.85 7.83 -25.51
CA ILE A 81 0.51 8.21 -25.95
C ILE A 81 0.21 9.70 -25.72
N ARG A 82 0.77 10.32 -24.67
CA ARG A 82 0.58 11.76 -24.42
C ARG A 82 1.29 12.65 -25.45
N LYS A 83 2.39 12.15 -26.03
CA LYS A 83 3.18 12.86 -27.07
C LYS A 83 2.62 12.67 -28.47
N LEU A 84 1.62 11.80 -28.64
CA LEU A 84 1.04 11.54 -29.94
C LEU A 84 0.30 12.79 -30.44
N PRO A 85 0.56 13.27 -31.67
CA PRO A 85 -0.21 14.34 -32.29
C PRO A 85 -1.70 14.00 -32.42
N ASN A 86 -2.54 15.03 -32.50
CA ASN A 86 -3.99 14.88 -32.58
C ASN A 86 -4.42 14.12 -33.85
N GLU A 87 -3.70 14.33 -34.95
CA GLU A 87 -3.96 13.69 -36.25
C GLU A 87 -3.81 12.17 -36.16
N LEU A 88 -2.84 11.69 -35.38
CA LEU A 88 -2.62 10.26 -35.18
C LEU A 88 -3.69 9.67 -34.26
N PHE A 89 -4.15 10.39 -33.24
CA PHE A 89 -5.32 9.96 -32.45
C PHE A 89 -6.56 9.80 -33.31
N LEU A 90 -6.86 10.79 -34.16
CA LEU A 90 -8.01 10.74 -35.06
C LEU A 90 -7.93 9.57 -36.04
N ARG A 91 -6.75 9.28 -36.60
CA ARG A 91 -6.54 8.09 -37.45
C ARG A 91 -6.77 6.78 -36.69
N ILE A 92 -6.27 6.68 -35.46
CA ILE A 92 -6.52 5.50 -34.60
C ILE A 92 -8.02 5.37 -34.33
N PHE A 93 -8.72 6.46 -33.99
CA PHE A 93 -10.15 6.42 -33.73
C PHE A 93 -10.96 6.00 -34.96
N LEU A 94 -10.63 6.53 -36.14
CA LEU A 94 -11.29 6.15 -37.40
C LEU A 94 -11.03 4.70 -37.81
N PHE A 95 -9.83 4.19 -37.51
CA PHE A 95 -9.50 2.78 -37.70
C PHE A 95 -10.30 1.90 -36.74
N CYS A 96 -10.30 2.24 -35.45
CA CYS A 96 -11.03 1.49 -34.44
C CYS A 96 -12.54 1.53 -34.73
N CYS A 97 -13.17 2.68 -34.87
CA CYS A 97 -14.62 2.80 -35.12
C CYS A 97 -15.05 2.47 -36.57
N GLY A 98 -14.15 1.97 -37.42
CA GLY A 98 -14.35 1.84 -38.86
C GLY A 98 -15.02 0.55 -39.32
N ASP A 99 -14.73 -0.56 -38.65
CA ASP A 99 -15.13 -1.89 -39.10
C ASP A 99 -16.32 -2.40 -38.29
N ASN A 100 -17.53 -2.23 -38.84
CA ASN A 100 -18.75 -2.91 -38.41
C ASN A 100 -18.75 -4.39 -38.81
N ASP A 101 -17.58 -5.02 -38.97
CA ASP A 101 -17.42 -6.37 -39.54
C ASP A 101 -17.77 -7.48 -38.52
N GLY A 102 -18.51 -7.15 -37.45
CA GLY A 102 -19.00 -8.10 -36.45
C GLY A 102 -17.92 -8.80 -35.63
N ARG A 103 -16.64 -8.49 -35.84
CA ARG A 103 -15.52 -9.08 -35.10
C ARG A 103 -15.39 -8.35 -33.75
N PHE A 104 -16.00 -8.96 -32.74
CA PHE A 104 -15.80 -8.76 -31.30
C PHE A 104 -14.94 -7.56 -30.85
N GLY A 105 -15.57 -6.62 -30.14
CA GLY A 105 -14.87 -5.74 -29.19
C GLY A 105 -14.38 -4.40 -29.74
N VAL A 106 -14.87 -3.95 -30.90
CA VAL A 106 -14.57 -2.62 -31.42
C VAL A 106 -15.13 -1.55 -30.47
N PRO A 107 -14.29 -0.65 -29.91
CA PRO A 107 -14.79 0.44 -29.09
C PRO A 107 -15.64 1.39 -29.94
N ASN A 108 -16.92 1.51 -29.59
CA ASN A 108 -17.78 2.55 -30.15
C ASN A 108 -17.19 3.94 -29.81
N VAL A 109 -17.44 4.94 -30.66
CA VAL A 109 -17.06 6.35 -30.47
C VAL A 109 -17.32 6.86 -29.04
N ILE A 110 -18.40 6.39 -28.40
CA ILE A 110 -18.75 6.71 -27.01
C ILE A 110 -17.68 6.21 -26.02
N VAL A 111 -17.21 4.96 -26.20
CA VAL A 111 -16.18 4.34 -25.35
C VAL A 111 -14.85 5.06 -25.50
N ILE A 112 -14.50 5.45 -26.73
CA ILE A 112 -13.29 6.24 -27.01
C ILE A 112 -13.38 7.62 -26.33
N GLY A 113 -14.52 8.31 -26.46
CA GLY A 113 -14.73 9.63 -25.83
C GLY A 113 -14.71 9.60 -24.29
N ALA A 114 -14.92 8.43 -23.67
CA ALA A 114 -14.91 8.27 -22.22
C ALA A 114 -13.50 8.18 -21.60
N VAL A 115 -12.44 7.98 -22.39
CA VAL A 115 -11.08 7.74 -21.88
C VAL A 115 -10.48 8.95 -21.15
N CYS A 116 -10.55 10.14 -21.74
CA CYS A 116 -10.11 11.38 -21.11
C CYS A 116 -10.72 12.62 -21.81
N THR A 117 -10.55 13.81 -21.22
CA THR A 117 -11.04 15.08 -21.79
C THR A 117 -10.52 15.32 -23.21
N ARG A 118 -9.21 15.12 -23.43
CA ARG A 118 -8.58 15.28 -24.75
C ARG A 118 -9.18 14.36 -25.82
N TRP A 119 -9.45 13.11 -25.48
CA TRP A 119 -10.04 12.15 -26.44
C TRP A 119 -11.47 12.55 -26.79
N ARG A 120 -12.24 13.01 -25.80
CA ARG A 120 -13.60 13.53 -25.99
C ARG A 120 -13.63 14.76 -26.91
N GLU A 121 -12.72 15.71 -26.69
CA GLU A 121 -12.58 16.91 -27.54
C GLU A 121 -12.24 16.52 -28.98
N LEU A 122 -11.31 15.58 -29.17
CA LEU A 122 -10.94 15.10 -30.50
C LEU A 122 -12.09 14.39 -31.21
N VAL A 123 -12.79 13.49 -30.50
CA VAL A 123 -13.98 12.81 -31.02
C VAL A 123 -15.06 13.82 -31.42
N ASN A 124 -15.28 14.87 -30.64
CA ASN A 124 -16.25 15.92 -30.96
C ASN A 124 -15.79 16.81 -32.13
N SER A 125 -14.49 17.01 -32.30
CA SER A 125 -13.93 17.82 -33.40
C SER A 125 -14.00 17.14 -34.77
N CYS A 126 -14.19 15.82 -34.82
CA CYS A 126 -14.16 15.04 -36.06
C CYS A 126 -15.50 14.33 -36.31
N SER A 127 -16.35 14.95 -37.13
CA SER A 127 -17.68 14.43 -37.50
C SER A 127 -17.63 13.05 -38.20
N GLN A 128 -16.54 12.73 -38.89
CA GLN A 128 -16.36 11.44 -39.59
C GLN A 128 -16.40 10.23 -38.65
N ILE A 129 -15.96 10.40 -37.40
CA ILE A 129 -15.99 9.32 -36.40
C ILE A 129 -17.43 8.99 -36.02
N TRP A 130 -18.30 10.01 -35.96
CA TRP A 130 -19.71 9.85 -35.66
C TRP A 130 -20.51 9.30 -36.86
N THR A 131 -20.09 9.50 -38.10
CA THR A 131 -20.83 8.92 -39.24
C THR A 131 -20.76 7.39 -39.34
N ARG A 132 -19.94 6.74 -38.50
CA ARG A 132 -19.71 5.29 -38.52
C ARG A 132 -20.37 4.54 -37.36
N PHE A 133 -21.04 5.24 -36.43
CA PHE A 133 -21.83 4.57 -35.39
C PHE A 133 -23.21 4.16 -35.95
N ALA A 134 -23.62 2.93 -35.71
CA ALA A 134 -24.99 2.48 -35.87
C ALA A 134 -25.63 2.30 -34.48
N VAL A 135 -26.91 2.66 -34.35
CA VAL A 135 -27.72 2.35 -33.17
C VAL A 135 -28.75 1.34 -33.63
N ASP A 136 -28.60 0.10 -33.19
CA ASP A 136 -29.59 -0.95 -33.41
C ASP A 136 -30.68 -0.82 -32.33
N PHE A 137 -31.96 -0.87 -32.74
CA PHE A 137 -33.13 -0.78 -31.87
C PHE A 137 -33.78 -2.15 -31.65
#